data_AF-J9Z6L5-F1
#
_entry.id   AF-J9Z6L5-F1
#
_cell.length_a   1.000
_cell.length_b   1.000
_cell.length_c   1.000
_cell.angle_alpha   90.00
_cell.angle_beta   90.00
_cell.angle_gamma   90.00
#
_symmetry.space_group_name_H-M   'P 1'
#
loop_
_entity.id
_entity.type
_entity.pdbx_description
1 polymer ?
#
loop_
_entity_poly.entity_id
_entity_poly.type
_entity_poly.pdbx_seq_one_letter_code
_entity_poly.pdbx_strand_id
1 'polypeptide(L)' 'MIKNQQQTITWNGQQYAVPSMAELEAMVFDSVCETPDGDTVEPDHPDSWLSILGLI' A
#
# COMPACT_ATOMS: atom_id res chain seq x y z
N MET A 1 -23.88 13.26 6.24
CA MET A 1 -23.21 11.96 6.46
C MET A 1 -22.17 11.82 5.35
N ILE A 2 -20.89 11.98 5.65
CA ILE A 2 -19.84 11.87 4.64
C ILE A 2 -19.55 10.37 4.51
N LYS A 3 -19.80 9.78 3.34
CA LYS A 3 -19.40 8.39 3.07
C LYS A 3 -17.89 8.41 2.84
N ASN A 4 -17.11 7.85 3.77
CA ASN A 4 -15.72 7.50 3.49
C ASN A 4 -15.73 6.42 2.41
N GLN A 5 -15.38 6.77 1.18
CA GLN A 5 -15.15 5.80 0.11
C GLN A 5 -13.71 5.30 0.22
N GLN A 6 -13.55 4.00 0.39
CA GLN A 6 -12.25 3.34 0.38
C GLN A 6 -11.67 3.42 -1.05
N GLN A 7 -10.46 3.96 -1.18
CA GLN A 7 -9.78 4.07 -2.46
C GLN A 7 -9.23 2.70 -2.88
N THR A 8 -9.19 2.45 -4.19
CA THR A 8 -8.64 1.21 -4.76
C THR A 8 -7.69 1.53 -5.90
N ILE A 9 -6.74 0.62 -6.15
CA ILE A 9 -5.88 0.64 -7.35
C ILE A 9 -6.06 -0.66 -8.13
N THR A 10 -5.68 -0.63 -9.41
CA THR A 10 -5.51 -1.85 -10.22
C THR A 10 -4.04 -2.19 -10.30
N TRP A 11 -3.66 -3.37 -9.79
CA TRP A 11 -2.30 -3.91 -9.82
C TRP A 11 -2.38 -5.37 -10.29
N ASN A 12 -1.51 -5.78 -11.22
CA ASN A 12 -1.54 -7.12 -11.84
C ASN A 12 -2.92 -7.60 -12.32
N GLY A 13 -3.75 -6.67 -12.82
CA GLY A 13 -5.10 -6.97 -13.32
C GLY A 13 -6.15 -7.23 -12.24
N GLN A 14 -5.82 -7.04 -10.97
CA GLN A 14 -6.74 -7.16 -9.83
C GLN A 14 -6.91 -5.82 -9.10
N GLN A 15 -8.06 -5.66 -8.42
CA GLN A 15 -8.32 -4.47 -7.60
C GLN A 15 -7.96 -4.74 -6.15
N TYR A 16 -7.21 -3.80 -5.58
CA TYR A 16 -6.81 -3.83 -4.17
C TYR A 16 -7.22 -2.54 -3.50
N ALA A 17 -7.63 -2.64 -2.24
CA ALA A 17 -7.85 -1.47 -1.40
C ALA A 17 -6.51 -0.81 -1.09
N VAL A 18 -6.46 0.51 -1.22
CA VAL A 18 -5.30 1.27 -0.77
C VAL A 18 -5.25 1.20 0.77
N PRO A 19 -4.07 0.92 1.36
CA PRO A 19 -3.91 0.95 2.80
C PRO A 19 -4.29 2.32 3.38
N SER A 20 -4.80 2.32 4.59
CA SER A 20 -5.02 3.54 5.37
C SER A 20 -3.71 4.26 5.65
N MET A 21 -3.78 5.55 5.97
CA MET A 21 -2.60 6.32 6.37
C MET A 21 -1.87 5.68 7.57
N ALA A 22 -2.60 5.11 8.53
CA ALA A 22 -2.00 4.45 9.68
C ALA A 22 -1.21 3.18 9.30
N GLU A 23 -1.71 2.42 8.31
CA GLU A 23 -0.99 1.25 7.77
C GLU A 23 0.25 1.69 6.99
N LEU A 24 0.15 2.73 6.16
CA LEU A 24 1.30 3.29 5.44
C LEU A 24 2.38 3.83 6.39
N GLU A 25 1.97 4.51 7.46
CA GLU A 25 2.90 4.98 8.50
C GLU A 25 3.62 3.80 9.17
N ALA A 26 2.90 2.73 9.52
CA ALA A 26 3.51 1.53 10.09
C ALA A 26 4.57 0.92 9.16
N MET A 27 4.28 0.81 7.85
CA MET A 27 5.25 0.29 6.86
C MET A 27 6.53 1.14 6.79
N VAL A 28 6.41 2.46 6.92
CA VAL A 28 7.57 3.36 6.95
C VAL A 28 8.42 3.14 8.21
N PHE A 29 7.78 2.97 9.38
CA PHE A 29 8.49 2.82 10.66
C PHE A 29 9.06 1.42 10.87
N ASP A 30 8.34 0.38 10.43
CA ASP A 30 8.73 -1.02 10.64
C ASP A 30 9.82 -1.48 9.65
N SER A 31 10.19 -0.63 8.67
CA SER A 31 11.20 -0.92 7.65
C SER A 31 10.90 -2.18 6.83
N VAL A 32 9.63 -2.55 6.73
CA VAL A 32 9.09 -3.60 5.87
C VAL A 32 7.78 -3.10 5.27
N CYS A 33 7.45 -3.54 4.07
CA CYS A 33 6.25 -3.07 3.39
C CYS A 33 5.54 -4.24 2.72
N GLU A 34 4.21 -4.26 2.83
CA GLU A 34 3.40 -5.25 2.13
C GLU A 34 3.29 -4.89 0.64
N THR A 35 3.17 -5.91 -0.20
CA THR A 35 2.68 -5.79 -1.58
C THR A 35 1.14 -5.83 -1.57
N PRO A 36 0.45 -5.47 -2.68
CA PRO A 36 -1.00 -5.57 -2.75
C PRO A 36 -1.55 -6.98 -2.53
N ASP A 37 -0.81 -8.03 -2.92
CA ASP A 37 -1.17 -9.43 -2.71
C ASP A 37 -0.70 -10.02 -1.37
N GLY A 38 -0.07 -9.21 -0.51
CA GLY A 38 0.21 -9.54 0.89
C GLY A 38 1.57 -10.17 1.15
N ASP A 39 2.48 -10.17 0.16
CA ASP A 39 3.89 -10.50 0.41
C ASP A 39 4.56 -9.37 1.18
N THR A 40 5.60 -9.69 1.96
CA THR A 40 6.40 -8.70 2.70
C THR A 40 7.73 -8.49 2.00
N VAL A 41 8.02 -7.24 1.63
CA VAL A 41 9.22 -6.81 0.91
C VAL A 41 9.89 -5.61 1.59
N GLU A 42 11.09 -5.23 1.12
CA GLU A 42 11.73 -3.98 1.51
C GLU A 42 10.86 -2.77 1.08
N PRO A 43 10.86 -1.65 1.84
CA PRO A 43 10.06 -0.46 1.53
C PRO A 43 10.25 0.11 0.12
N ASP A 44 11.46 0.05 -0.43
CA ASP A 44 11.84 0.56 -1.76
C ASP A 44 11.69 -0.49 -2.88
N HIS A 45 11.18 -1.68 -2.57
CA HIS A 45 10.88 -2.69 -3.58
C HIS A 45 9.80 -2.15 -4.54
N PRO A 46 9.90 -2.36 -5.88
CA PRO A 46 8.96 -1.79 -6.85
C PRO A 46 7.50 -2.22 -6.65
N ASP A 47 7.29 -3.39 -6.04
CA ASP A 47 5.96 -3.92 -5.73
C ASP A 47 5.45 -3.58 -4.32
N SER A 48 6.24 -2.84 -3.53
CA SER A 48 5.80 -2.37 -2.22
C SER A 48 4.66 -1.35 -2.36
N TRP A 49 3.76 -1.28 -1.38
CA TRP A 49 2.74 -0.23 -1.35
C TRP A 49 3.35 1.18 -1.40
N LEU A 50 4.51 1.41 -0.77
CA LEU A 50 5.15 2.73 -0.76
C LEU A 50 5.65 3.13 -2.16
N SER A 51 6.29 2.21 -2.88
CA SER A 51 6.75 2.44 -4.26
C SER A 51 5.57 2.60 -5.23
N ILE A 52 4.57 1.73 -5.14
CA ILE A 52 3.37 1.78 -6.00
C ILE A 52 2.62 3.11 -5.85
N LEU A 53 2.57 3.65 -4.62
CA LEU A 53 1.95 4.93 -4.32
C LEU A 53 2.88 6.14 -4.56
N GLY A 54 4.14 5.92 -4.95
CA GLY A 54 5.12 6.97 -5.22
C GLY A 54 5.55 7.76 -3.99
N LEU A 55 5.59 7.09 -2.83
CA LEU A 55 6.00 7.68 -1.54
C LEU A 55 7.52 7.54 -1.30
N ILE A 56 8.19 6.69 -2.06
CA ILE A 56 9.65 6.48 -2.09
C ILE A 56 10.15 6.29 -3.52
#